data_AF-A0ABD6SYX4-F1
#
_entry.id   AF-A0ABD6SYX4-F1
#
_cell.length_a   1.000
_cell.length_b   1.000
_cell.length_c   1.000
_cell.angle_alpha   90.00
_cell.angle_beta   90.00
_cell.angle_gamma   90.00
#
_symmetry.space_group_name_H-M   'P 1'
#
loop_
_entity.id
_entity.type
_entity.pdbx_description
1 polymer ?
#
loop_
_entity_poly.entity_id
_entity_poly.type
_entity_poly.pdbx_seq_one_letter_code
_entity_poly.pdbx_strand_id
1 'polypeptide(L)'
;YVADQERKKIHQRQAEGIAVAKSQGKHLGRPQVNLSTLSKQQINIIEETHSNWKSGEITAVMFMEMLGLKKNTFYKIMKEYEEAR
;
A
#
# COMPACT_ATOMS: atom_id res chain seq x y z
N TYR A 1 3.31 37.59 -21.54
CA TYR A 1 4.59 37.55 -20.79
C TYR A 1 4.37 37.38 -19.29
N VAL A 2 3.51 38.19 -18.65
CA VAL A 2 3.24 38.10 -17.19
C VAL A 2 2.68 36.74 -16.76
N ALA A 3 1.69 36.19 -17.46
CA ALA A 3 1.07 34.91 -17.11
C ALA A 3 2.05 33.72 -17.12
N ASP A 4 3.05 33.72 -18.02
CA ASP A 4 4.06 32.65 -18.08
C ASP A 4 5.03 32.73 -16.88
N GLN A 5 5.41 33.95 -16.49
CA GLN A 5 6.27 34.20 -15.33
C GLN A 5 5.58 33.80 -14.02
N GLU A 6 4.28 34.08 -13.87
CA GLU A 6 3.50 33.66 -12.71
C GLU A 6 3.39 32.13 -12.62
N ARG A 7 3.11 31.46 -13.75
CA ARG A 7 3.07 29.99 -13.81
C ARG A 7 4.40 29.36 -13.40
N LYS A 8 5.52 29.89 -13.89
CA LYS A 8 6.87 29.44 -13.50
C LYS A 8 7.12 29.59 -12.00
N LYS A 9 6.74 30.73 -11.41
CA LYS A 9 6.87 30.97 -9.96
C LYS A 9 6.04 29.99 -9.12
N ILE A 10 4.83 29.63 -9.55
CA ILE A 10 3.98 28.65 -8.85
C ILE A 10 4.63 27.26 -8.87
N HIS A 11 5.08 26.80 -10.04
CA HIS A 11 5.76 25.50 -10.15
C HIS A 11 7.04 25.44 -9.34
N GLN A 12 7.83 26.53 -9.33
CA GLN A 12 9.04 26.63 -8.52
C GLN A 12 8.72 26.45 -7.02
N ARG A 13 7.75 27.20 -6.48
CA ARG A 13 7.35 27.06 -5.07
C ARG A 13 6.76 25.70 -4.75
N GLN A 14 6.01 25.11 -5.67
CA GLN A 14 5.48 23.76 -5.51
C GLN A 14 6.61 22.72 -5.43
N ALA A 15 7.62 22.84 -6.30
CA ALA A 15 8.78 21.96 -6.30
C ALA A 15 9.58 22.10 -5.00
N GLU A 16 9.79 23.32 -4.52
CA GLU A 16 10.43 23.61 -3.22
C GLU A 16 9.64 22.97 -2.06
N GLY A 17 8.31 23.14 -2.02
CA GLY A 17 7.46 22.52 -1.00
C GLY A 17 7.49 20.99 -1.03
N ILE A 18 7.47 20.39 -2.22
CA ILE A 18 7.61 18.94 -2.41
C ILE A 18 8.99 18.47 -1.93
N ALA A 19 10.06 19.20 -2.23
CA ALA A 19 11.41 18.86 -1.81
C ALA A 19 11.54 18.84 -0.28
N VAL A 20 10.99 19.87 0.41
CA VAL A 20 10.95 19.93 1.88
C VAL A 20 10.14 18.77 2.46
N ALA A 21 8.97 18.46 1.90
CA ALA A 21 8.17 17.33 2.39
C ALA A 21 8.88 15.98 2.20
N LYS A 22 9.58 15.79 1.08
CA LYS A 22 10.42 14.60 0.86
C LYS A 22 11.58 14.53 1.85
N SER A 23 12.27 15.64 2.13
CA SER A 23 13.38 15.66 3.10
C SER A 23 12.92 15.38 4.53
N GLN A 24 11.67 15.71 4.87
CA GLN A 24 11.02 15.35 6.12
C GLN A 24 10.55 13.89 6.17
N GLY A 25 10.78 13.09 5.12
CA GLY A 25 10.35 11.70 5.05
C GLY A 25 8.84 11.51 4.87
N LYS A 26 8.09 12.57 4.52
CA LYS A 26 6.65 12.46 4.29
C LYS A 26 6.40 11.65 3.02
N HIS A 27 5.59 10.60 3.13
CA HIS A 27 5.14 9.85 1.95
C HIS A 27 4.26 10.73 1.07
N LEU A 28 4.71 10.99 -0.15
CA LEU A 28 3.99 11.77 -1.15
C LEU A 28 3.43 10.82 -2.20
N GLY A 29 2.10 10.69 -2.25
CA GLY A 29 1.40 9.86 -3.22
C GLY A 29 0.31 9.02 -2.56
N ARG A 30 -0.15 7.99 -3.29
CA ARG A 30 -1.15 7.05 -2.78
C ARG A 30 -0.61 6.32 -1.56
N PRO A 31 -1.39 6.20 -0.46
CA PRO A 31 -1.02 5.33 0.66
C PRO A 31 -0.69 3.92 0.18
N GLN A 32 0.40 3.37 0.69
CA GLN A 32 0.79 2.01 0.37
C GLN A 32 -0.15 1.03 1.08
N VAL A 33 -0.49 -0.06 0.39
CA VAL A 33 -1.14 -1.22 1.00
C VAL A 33 -0.03 -2.22 1.39
N ASN A 34 -0.01 -2.58 2.66
CA ASN A 34 0.95 -3.47 3.34
C ASN A 34 0.22 -4.12 4.53
N LEU A 35 0.87 -5.05 5.22
CA LEU A 35 0.25 -5.76 6.34
C LEU A 35 -0.31 -4.84 7.43
N SER A 36 0.41 -3.75 7.77
CA SER A 36 0.01 -2.81 8.82
C SER A 36 -1.12 -1.85 8.43
N THR A 37 -1.44 -1.73 7.14
CA THR A 37 -2.53 -0.87 6.63
C THR A 37 -3.80 -1.64 6.32
N LEU A 38 -3.82 -2.95 6.51
CA LEU A 38 -5.03 -3.77 6.38
C LEU A 38 -6.07 -3.42 7.44
N SER A 39 -7.34 -3.65 7.08
CA SER A 39 -8.43 -3.54 8.05
C SER A 39 -8.35 -4.67 9.07
N LYS A 40 -8.92 -4.44 10.27
CA LYS A 40 -9.03 -5.48 11.31
C LYS A 40 -9.70 -6.75 10.79
N GLN A 41 -10.72 -6.60 9.94
CA GLN A 41 -11.41 -7.73 9.33
C GLN A 41 -10.48 -8.53 8.41
N GLN A 42 -9.67 -7.86 7.60
CA GLN A 42 -8.71 -8.53 6.73
C GLN A 42 -7.64 -9.27 7.53
N ILE A 43 -7.16 -8.69 8.63
CA ILE A 43 -6.19 -9.34 9.53
C ILE A 43 -6.80 -10.62 10.13
N ASN A 44 -8.02 -10.55 10.66
CA ASN A 44 -8.70 -11.73 11.21
C ASN A 44 -8.88 -12.83 10.16
N ILE A 45 -9.29 -12.48 8.94
CA ILE A 45 -9.41 -13.44 7.84
C ILE A 45 -8.04 -14.10 7.56
N ILE A 46 -6.94 -13.34 7.57
CA ILE A 46 -5.60 -13.92 7.39
C ILE A 46 -5.30 -14.92 8.51
N GLU A 47 -5.52 -14.55 9.78
CA GLU A 47 -5.23 -15.43 10.92
C GLU A 47 -6.03 -16.73 10.89
N GLU A 48 -7.31 -16.67 10.50
CA GLU A 48 -8.20 -17.85 10.44
C GLU A 48 -7.93 -18.74 9.22
N THR A 49 -7.56 -18.16 8.08
CA THR A 49 -7.51 -18.90 6.80
C THR A 49 -6.10 -19.23 6.34
N HIS A 50 -5.06 -18.63 6.92
CA HIS A 50 -3.67 -18.88 6.54
C HIS A 50 -3.26 -20.35 6.72
N SER A 51 -3.69 -21.02 7.79
CA SER A 51 -3.42 -22.45 7.99
C SER A 51 -4.03 -23.31 6.89
N ASN A 52 -5.29 -23.03 6.55
CA ASN A 52 -6.05 -23.79 5.54
C ASN A 52 -5.48 -23.55 4.14
N TRP A 53 -4.95 -22.36 3.87
CA TRP A 53 -4.24 -22.08 2.63
C TRP A 53 -2.92 -22.85 2.55
N LYS A 54 -2.17 -22.94 3.65
CA LYS A 54 -0.92 -23.71 3.72
C LYS A 54 -1.15 -25.23 3.64
N SER A 55 -2.26 -25.75 4.15
CA SER A 55 -2.65 -27.17 4.00
C SER A 55 -3.23 -27.48 2.61
N GLY A 56 -3.56 -26.46 1.81
CA GLY A 56 -4.15 -26.63 0.48
C GLY A 56 -5.66 -26.82 0.47
N GLU A 57 -6.33 -26.65 1.61
CA GLU A 57 -7.79 -26.74 1.74
C GLU A 57 -8.49 -25.59 1.01
N ILE A 58 -7.88 -24.41 0.97
CA ILE A 58 -8.36 -23.27 0.20
C ILE A 58 -7.36 -22.85 -0.87
N THR A 59 -7.88 -22.42 -2.01
CA THR A 59 -7.02 -21.91 -3.09
C THR A 59 -6.58 -20.48 -2.80
N ALA A 60 -5.42 -20.10 -3.36
CA ALA A 60 -4.96 -18.71 -3.30
C ALA A 60 -5.99 -17.73 -3.92
N VAL A 61 -6.73 -18.17 -4.94
CA VAL A 61 -7.76 -17.34 -5.59
C VAL A 61 -8.90 -17.04 -4.63
N MET A 62 -9.42 -18.07 -3.95
CA MET A 62 -10.49 -17.90 -2.97
C MET A 62 -10.03 -17.02 -1.79
N PHE A 63 -8.78 -17.20 -1.34
CA PHE A 63 -8.22 -16.37 -0.27
C PHE A 63 -8.07 -14.89 -0.69
N MET A 64 -7.65 -14.64 -1.93
CA MET A 64 -7.60 -13.29 -2.50
C MET A 64 -8.97 -12.63 -2.56
N GLU A 65 -10.01 -13.38 -2.96
CA GLU A 65 -11.39 -12.89 -2.99
C GLU A 65 -11.91 -12.56 -1.60
N MET A 66 -11.67 -13.43 -0.61
CA MET A 66 -12.06 -13.18 0.80
C MET A 66 -11.42 -11.90 1.34
N LEU A 67 -10.17 -11.61 0.98
CA LEU A 67 -9.48 -10.40 1.41
C LEU A 67 -9.80 -9.17 0.54
N GLY A 68 -10.46 -9.34 -0.61
CA GLY A 68 -10.69 -8.29 -1.60
C GLY A 68 -9.38 -7.74 -2.19
N LEU A 69 -8.33 -8.55 -2.26
CA LEU A 69 -7.00 -8.13 -2.70
C LEU A 69 -6.68 -8.62 -4.11
N LYS A 70 -6.00 -7.77 -4.89
CA LYS A 70 -5.39 -8.21 -6.14
C LYS A 70 -4.16 -9.07 -5.88
N LYS A 71 -3.85 -9.96 -6.82
CA LYS A 71 -2.73 -10.91 -6.80
C LYS A 71 -1.41 -10.32 -6.28
N ASN A 72 -0.97 -9.20 -6.84
CA ASN A 72 0.32 -8.61 -6.47
C ASN A 72 0.34 -8.15 -5.01
N THR A 73 -0.74 -7.49 -4.55
CA THR A 73 -0.86 -7.02 -3.17
C THR A 73 -0.97 -8.21 -2.22
N PHE A 74 -1.75 -9.24 -2.58
CA PHE A 74 -1.90 -10.44 -1.78
C PHE A 74 -0.56 -11.11 -1.49
N TYR A 75 0.23 -11.45 -2.52
CA TYR A 75 1.52 -12.12 -2.29
C TYR A 75 2.53 -11.25 -1.55
N LYS A 76 2.51 -9.93 -1.79
CA LYS A 76 3.33 -8.99 -1.02
C LYS A 76 2.99 -9.06 0.47
N ILE A 77 1.70 -9.02 0.81
CA ILE A 77 1.23 -9.06 2.20
C ILE A 77 1.48 -10.43 2.83
N MET A 78 1.22 -11.53 2.12
CA MET A 78 1.50 -12.86 2.66
C MET A 78 2.99 -13.04 2.97
N LYS A 79 3.87 -12.51 2.12
CA LYS A 79 5.31 -12.49 2.41
C LYS A 79 5.63 -11.67 3.66
N GLU A 80 5.10 -10.45 3.79
CA GLU A 80 5.28 -9.62 4.99
C GLU A 80 4.73 -10.30 6.25
N TYR A 81 3.60 -11.03 6.14
CA TYR A 81 2.99 -11.77 7.24
C TYR A 81 3.83 -12.97 7.68
N GLU A 82 4.41 -13.70 6.73
CA GLU A 82 5.33 -14.81 7.00
C GLU A 82 6.66 -14.33 7.59
N GLU A 83 7.17 -13.17 7.18
CA GLU A 83 8.41 -12.58 7.73
C GLU A 83 8.20 -12.00 9.14
N ALA A 84 6.98 -11.56 9.47
CA ALA A 84 6.64 -11.00 10.77
C ALA A 84 6.36 -12.06 11.85
N ARG A 85 6.32 -13.35 11.49
CA ARG A 85 5.93 -14.46 12.36
C ARG A 85 7.07 -15.45 12.55
#